data_AF-A0A1V5KIS4-F1
#
_entry.id   AF-A0A1V5KIS4-F1
#
_cell.length_a   1.000
_cell.length_b   1.000
_cell.length_c   1.000
_cell.angle_alpha   90.00
_cell.angle_beta   90.00
_cell.angle_gamma   90.00
#
_symmetry.space_group_name_H-M   'P 1'
#
loop_
_entity.id
_entity.type
_entity.pdbx_description
1 polymer ?
#
loop_
_entity_poly.entity_id
_entity_poly.type
_entity_poly.pdbx_seq_one_letter_code
_entity_poly.pdbx_strand_id
1 'polypeptide(L)'
;MSGAYFSMRDIVKQYRMGDEVQTVLKYVNLDLEEGEFLSILGPSGSGKSTMMNIIGCLDTPTSGDYILRGRKIGEQDQHQLAQIRCHEIGFIFQSFQLLQRMDAMKNVELPLIYAGVPAKLRERRAKEMLERVGLHDKLHHFPNQLSGGQQQRVAIARALAGNPTMLLADEPTGALDQETGKQVLSLFREINSEGRTVRISMLRESVSMSVRNIAYNRMRSFLTVLGIIIGVTAIIALITIVSGVTGQISSEFESLGAGKLSVSARGTLLKPGLTEGDLETIAALDNVSGVSPSVSSTVVAKSEYGWDDEISLEGRNETYFRMNDGLVKRGRALNRLDMDAQTRVCIVDGALAKKLFFGVDPLNRTLLVNGHTFTVVGVLSDDSNRDVMSQAMGGGDEKMIVPYTTALRLTGTAHISSLDVHVADTTKMDRVVDDLEDALYRMFNYKDDTYTVINMESLLDTMNTMLSMMTAMLAGIASIALLVGGIGIMNIMLVSVTERTAEIGLRKALGAEPGQIQLQFLIESFILSLLGGVIGAVLGVGISYVFAVAIGTDFRLSLMAIGLGVGFSASVGIIFGWAPARKASNLNPIDALRSA
;
A
#
# COMPACT_ATOMS: atom_id res chain seq x y z
N MET A 1 49.43 -18.85 38.64
CA MET A 1 48.31 -19.04 39.60
C MET A 1 47.13 -19.54 38.80
N SER A 2 46.55 -20.68 39.19
CA SER A 2 45.34 -21.21 38.56
C SER A 2 44.18 -20.27 38.92
N GLY A 3 43.53 -19.67 37.92
CA GLY A 3 42.29 -18.92 38.12
C GLY A 3 41.13 -19.90 38.07
N ALA A 4 40.27 -19.92 39.10
CA ALA A 4 39.13 -20.82 39.16
C ALA A 4 38.26 -20.70 37.89
N TYR A 5 37.86 -21.85 37.34
CA TYR A 5 37.03 -21.92 36.13
C TYR A 5 35.67 -21.25 36.35
N PHE A 6 35.14 -21.38 37.58
CA PHE A 6 33.96 -20.71 38.09
C PHE A 6 34.25 -20.20 39.51
N SER A 7 33.87 -18.96 39.81
CA SER A 7 34.01 -18.36 41.15
C SER A 7 32.84 -17.44 41.45
N MET A 8 32.18 -17.67 42.59
CA MET A 8 31.18 -16.79 43.21
C MET A 8 31.71 -16.28 44.54
N ARG A 9 31.71 -14.95 44.71
CA ARG A 9 32.12 -14.26 45.95
C ARG A 9 30.98 -13.41 46.49
N ASP A 10 30.62 -13.64 47.74
CA ASP A 10 29.62 -12.88 48.50
C ASP A 10 28.30 -12.65 47.76
N ILE A 11 27.82 -13.65 47.02
CA ILE A 11 26.62 -13.55 46.19
C ILE A 11 25.38 -13.39 47.07
N VAL A 12 24.70 -12.26 46.89
CA VAL A 12 23.41 -11.93 47.50
C VAL A 12 22.38 -11.80 46.40
N LYS A 13 21.19 -12.36 46.62
CA LYS A 13 20.03 -12.16 45.74
C LYS A 13 18.82 -11.78 46.56
N GLN A 14 18.26 -10.62 46.24
CA GLN A 14 17.04 -10.08 46.83
C GLN A 14 15.94 -9.99 45.77
N TYR A 15 14.72 -10.32 46.17
CA TYR A 15 13.50 -10.03 45.41
C TYR A 15 12.63 -9.08 46.21
N ARG A 16 12.03 -8.09 45.54
CA ARG A 16 11.07 -7.16 46.14
C ARG A 16 9.65 -7.67 45.89
N MET A 17 8.89 -7.85 46.96
CA MET A 17 7.50 -8.34 46.96
C MET A 17 6.64 -7.22 47.58
N GLY A 18 6.13 -6.31 46.73
CA GLY A 18 5.51 -5.08 47.21
C GLY A 18 6.52 -4.20 47.95
N ASP A 19 6.23 -3.88 49.21
CA ASP A 19 7.13 -3.09 50.08
C ASP A 19 8.19 -3.94 50.80
N GLU A 20 8.05 -5.27 50.83
CA GLU A 20 9.02 -6.16 51.47
C GLU A 20 10.18 -6.55 50.54
N VAL A 21 11.39 -6.64 51.10
CA VAL A 21 12.60 -7.13 50.39
C VAL A 21 13.04 -8.45 51.00
N GLN A 22 12.78 -9.55 50.30
CA GLN A 22 13.18 -10.88 50.73
C GLN A 22 14.58 -11.23 50.20
N THR A 23 15.53 -11.46 51.10
CA THR A 23 16.88 -11.93 50.75
C THR A 23 16.90 -13.46 50.66
N VAL A 24 16.99 -13.99 49.44
CA VAL A 24 16.93 -15.43 49.13
C VAL A 24 18.30 -16.08 49.17
N LEU A 25 19.32 -15.45 48.58
CA LEU A 25 20.72 -15.88 48.71
C LEU A 25 21.47 -14.90 49.61
N LYS A 26 22.26 -15.44 50.55
CA LYS A 26 22.91 -14.69 51.63
C LYS A 26 24.42 -14.97 51.63
N TYR A 27 25.19 -14.08 51.00
CA TYR A 27 26.66 -14.11 50.95
C TYR A 27 27.24 -15.46 50.52
N VAL A 28 26.69 -16.02 49.44
CA VAL A 28 27.11 -17.34 48.93
C VAL A 28 28.50 -17.21 48.29
N ASN A 29 29.41 -18.05 48.75
CA ASN A 29 30.77 -18.19 48.23
C ASN A 29 30.94 -19.62 47.69
N LEU A 30 31.39 -19.77 46.45
CA LEU A 30 31.54 -21.07 45.77
C LEU A 30 32.58 -20.96 44.65
N ASP A 31 33.61 -21.78 44.69
CA ASP A 31 34.58 -21.97 43.61
C ASP A 31 34.39 -23.38 43.01
N LEU A 32 34.60 -23.54 41.71
CA LEU A 32 34.58 -24.84 41.02
C LEU A 32 35.70 -24.93 39.97
N GLU A 33 36.27 -26.12 39.83
CA GLU A 33 37.25 -26.46 38.80
C GLU A 33 36.60 -27.02 37.52
N GLU A 34 37.36 -27.08 36.42
CA GLU A 34 36.86 -27.58 35.13
C GLU A 34 36.67 -29.11 35.18
N GLY A 35 35.48 -29.59 34.77
CA GLY A 35 35.11 -31.01 34.82
C GLY A 35 34.60 -31.51 36.18
N GLU A 36 34.49 -30.64 37.19
CA GLU A 36 33.98 -30.98 38.53
C GLU A 36 32.46 -31.24 38.55
N PHE A 37 32.02 -32.20 39.37
CA PHE A 37 30.60 -32.56 39.53
C PHE A 37 30.04 -32.04 40.86
N LEU A 38 29.27 -30.95 40.80
CA LEU A 38 28.59 -30.38 41.97
C LEU A 38 27.13 -30.88 42.08
N SER A 39 26.69 -31.17 43.30
CA SER A 39 25.27 -31.42 43.63
C SER A 39 24.81 -30.45 44.72
N ILE A 40 23.67 -29.77 44.49
CA ILE A 40 23.11 -28.75 45.40
C ILE A 40 21.87 -29.32 46.07
N LEU A 41 21.97 -29.60 47.38
CA LEU A 41 20.91 -30.21 48.19
C LEU A 41 20.35 -29.21 49.23
N GLY A 42 19.08 -29.35 49.58
CA GLY A 42 18.43 -28.51 50.59
C GLY A 42 16.89 -28.47 50.50
N PRO A 43 16.17 -27.99 51.52
CA PRO A 43 14.72 -28.00 51.56
C PRO A 43 14.08 -27.11 50.47
N SER A 44 12.78 -27.28 50.21
CA SER A 44 12.06 -26.39 49.28
C SER A 44 12.12 -24.93 49.78
N GLY A 45 12.14 -23.96 48.85
CA GLY A 45 12.29 -22.55 49.17
C GLY A 45 13.70 -22.07 49.60
N SER A 46 14.68 -22.95 49.82
CA SER A 46 16.05 -22.59 50.26
C SER A 46 16.93 -21.85 49.23
N GLY A 47 16.36 -21.34 48.13
CA GLY A 47 17.09 -20.58 47.12
C GLY A 47 17.84 -21.40 46.05
N LYS A 48 17.81 -22.73 46.08
CA LYS A 48 18.53 -23.60 45.10
C LYS A 48 18.32 -23.21 43.64
N SER A 49 17.07 -23.14 43.17
CA SER A 49 16.77 -22.75 41.78
C SER A 49 17.12 -21.28 41.49
N THR A 50 17.16 -20.41 42.52
CA THR A 50 17.67 -19.03 42.38
C THR A 50 19.18 -19.03 42.13
N MET A 51 19.92 -19.88 42.85
CA MET A 51 21.36 -20.07 42.64
C MET A 51 21.64 -20.65 41.24
N MET A 52 20.91 -21.70 40.85
CA MET A 52 20.97 -22.29 39.50
C MET A 52 20.70 -21.26 38.40
N ASN A 53 19.72 -20.36 38.58
CA ASN A 53 19.42 -19.31 37.62
C ASN A 53 20.57 -18.28 37.50
N ILE A 54 21.28 -17.96 38.58
CA ILE A 54 22.43 -17.05 38.53
C ILE A 54 23.63 -17.73 37.87
N ILE A 55 23.99 -18.95 38.30
CA ILE A 55 25.03 -19.78 37.67
C ILE A 55 24.76 -19.87 36.15
N GLY A 56 23.52 -20.17 35.81
CA GLY A 56 23.05 -20.32 34.46
C GLY A 56 22.85 -19.03 33.65
N CYS A 57 23.25 -17.87 34.18
CA CYS A 57 23.11 -16.57 33.52
C CYS A 57 21.67 -16.24 33.06
N LEU A 58 20.65 -16.78 33.75
CA LEU A 58 19.23 -16.46 33.58
C LEU A 58 18.81 -15.29 34.49
N ASP A 59 19.45 -15.17 35.65
CA ASP A 59 19.35 -14.05 36.58
C ASP A 59 20.73 -13.43 36.81
N THR A 60 20.77 -12.21 37.35
CA THR A 60 21.98 -11.58 37.88
C THR A 60 21.92 -11.46 39.40
N PRO A 61 23.06 -11.49 40.12
CA PRO A 61 23.07 -11.25 41.56
C PRO A 61 22.66 -9.79 41.88
N THR A 62 22.15 -9.55 43.08
CA THR A 62 21.89 -8.19 43.58
C THR A 62 23.19 -7.52 44.06
N SER A 63 24.09 -8.31 44.68
CA SER A 63 25.47 -7.91 44.97
C SER A 63 26.37 -9.15 45.04
N GLY A 64 27.68 -8.93 45.05
CA GLY A 64 28.69 -9.98 44.96
C GLY A 64 29.18 -10.21 43.54
N ASP A 65 30.32 -10.86 43.41
CA ASP A 65 31.02 -11.06 42.13
C ASP A 65 30.88 -12.50 41.65
N TYR A 66 30.31 -12.68 40.45
CA TYR A 66 30.26 -13.97 39.75
C TYR A 66 31.16 -13.91 38.51
N ILE A 67 32.15 -14.82 38.47
CA ILE A 67 33.11 -15.00 37.38
C ILE A 67 32.94 -16.40 36.78
N LEU A 68 32.83 -16.47 35.45
CA LEU A 68 32.80 -17.71 34.67
C LEU A 68 33.85 -17.62 33.55
N ARG A 69 34.80 -18.57 33.51
CA ARG A 69 35.93 -18.60 32.55
C ARG A 69 36.68 -17.26 32.45
N GLY A 70 36.92 -16.63 33.60
CA GLY A 70 37.56 -15.31 33.71
C GLY A 70 36.69 -14.11 33.30
N ARG A 71 35.42 -14.30 32.90
CA ARG A 71 34.48 -13.21 32.58
C ARG A 71 33.59 -12.91 33.77
N LYS A 72 33.52 -11.64 34.18
CA LYS A 72 32.64 -11.18 35.25
C LYS A 72 31.22 -10.98 34.72
N ILE A 73 30.29 -11.81 35.20
CA ILE A 73 28.93 -11.96 34.67
C ILE A 73 28.04 -10.76 35.00
N GLY A 74 28.22 -10.13 36.16
CA GLY A 74 27.46 -8.93 36.57
C GLY A 74 27.69 -7.69 35.71
N GLU A 75 28.75 -7.68 34.89
CA GLU A 75 29.12 -6.57 33.99
C GLU A 75 28.74 -6.86 32.52
N GLN A 76 28.14 -8.02 32.22
CA GLN A 76 27.75 -8.41 30.86
C GLN A 76 26.35 -7.90 30.47
N ASP A 77 26.18 -7.50 29.20
CA ASP A 77 24.89 -7.14 28.64
C ASP A 77 24.00 -8.37 28.28
N GLN A 78 22.73 -8.14 27.93
CA GLN A 78 21.81 -9.25 27.62
C GLN A 78 22.21 -10.09 26.40
N HIS A 79 22.95 -9.53 25.44
CA HIS A 79 23.44 -10.23 24.26
C HIS A 79 24.66 -11.09 24.63
N GLN A 80 25.60 -10.55 25.40
CA GLN A 80 26.73 -11.30 25.97
C GLN A 80 26.26 -12.46 26.85
N LEU A 81 25.27 -12.23 27.74
CA LEU A 81 24.65 -13.27 28.54
C LEU A 81 23.93 -14.33 27.69
N ALA A 82 23.27 -13.93 26.59
CA ALA A 82 22.67 -14.86 25.65
C ALA A 82 23.71 -15.72 24.92
N GLN A 83 24.82 -15.12 24.47
CA GLN A 83 25.95 -15.82 23.85
C GLN A 83 26.60 -16.84 24.81
N ILE A 84 26.73 -16.50 26.10
CA ILE A 84 27.20 -17.43 27.15
C ILE A 84 26.22 -18.59 27.31
N ARG A 85 24.91 -18.33 27.49
CA ARG A 85 23.89 -19.40 27.57
C ARG A 85 23.84 -20.28 26.31
N CYS A 86 24.18 -19.74 25.14
CA CYS A 86 24.11 -20.47 23.88
C CYS A 86 25.29 -21.43 23.65
N HIS A 87 26.49 -21.08 24.11
CA HIS A 87 27.73 -21.83 23.84
C HIS A 87 28.33 -22.54 25.06
N GLU A 88 28.14 -21.98 26.25
CA GLU A 88 28.78 -22.45 27.47
C GLU A 88 27.81 -23.28 28.35
N ILE A 89 26.49 -23.03 28.30
CA ILE A 89 25.55 -23.57 29.30
C ILE A 89 24.43 -24.42 28.67
N GLY A 90 24.43 -25.73 28.97
CA GLY A 90 23.32 -26.62 28.68
C GLY A 90 22.32 -26.62 29.83
N PHE A 91 21.02 -26.55 29.52
CA PHE A 91 19.96 -26.52 30.53
C PHE A 91 18.97 -27.69 30.42
N ILE A 92 18.83 -28.42 31.52
CA ILE A 92 17.79 -29.42 31.75
C ILE A 92 16.87 -28.88 32.84
N PHE A 93 15.64 -28.52 32.45
CA PHE A 93 14.61 -28.02 33.36
C PHE A 93 13.80 -29.17 33.98
N GLN A 94 13.36 -28.99 35.22
CA GLN A 94 12.53 -29.93 35.99
C GLN A 94 11.31 -30.44 35.19
N SER A 95 10.54 -29.53 34.56
CA SER A 95 9.35 -29.86 33.76
C SER A 95 9.65 -30.14 32.27
N PHE A 96 10.91 -30.46 31.92
CA PHE A 96 11.47 -30.65 30.55
C PHE A 96 11.45 -29.41 29.64
N GLN A 97 10.38 -28.63 29.72
CA GLN A 97 10.14 -27.37 29.03
C GLN A 97 10.35 -27.47 27.51
N LEU A 98 9.62 -28.36 26.85
CA LEU A 98 9.65 -28.51 25.38
C LEU A 98 8.63 -27.58 24.70
N LEU A 99 8.99 -27.04 23.53
CA LEU A 99 8.04 -26.31 22.68
C LEU A 99 7.05 -27.29 22.07
N GLN A 100 5.81 -27.26 22.57
CA GLN A 100 4.71 -28.14 22.16
C GLN A 100 4.36 -28.04 20.67
N ARG A 101 4.68 -26.91 20.02
CA ARG A 101 4.46 -26.65 18.58
C ARG A 101 5.59 -27.17 17.66
N MET A 102 6.58 -27.88 18.21
CA MET A 102 7.73 -28.40 17.49
C MET A 102 7.93 -29.89 17.80
N ASP A 103 8.43 -30.66 16.84
CA ASP A 103 8.80 -32.07 17.06
C ASP A 103 10.08 -32.20 17.91
N ALA A 104 10.46 -33.43 18.26
CA ALA A 104 11.68 -33.72 19.00
C ALA A 104 12.93 -33.17 18.30
N MET A 105 13.06 -33.39 16.98
CA MET A 105 14.17 -32.88 16.17
C MET A 105 14.31 -31.36 16.29
N LYS A 106 13.21 -30.61 16.06
CA LYS A 106 13.26 -29.14 16.12
C LYS A 106 13.43 -28.61 17.53
N ASN A 107 12.97 -29.31 18.57
CA ASN A 107 13.29 -28.97 19.96
C ASN A 107 14.79 -29.09 20.25
N VAL A 108 15.49 -30.09 19.71
CA VAL A 108 16.95 -30.27 19.85
C VAL A 108 17.73 -29.30 18.95
N GLU A 109 17.21 -28.91 17.79
CA GLU A 109 17.82 -27.86 16.94
C GLU A 109 17.79 -26.46 17.55
N LEU A 110 16.89 -26.13 18.49
CA LEU A 110 16.72 -24.77 19.04
C LEU A 110 18.04 -24.08 19.48
N PRO A 111 18.85 -24.64 20.41
CA PRO A 111 20.12 -24.02 20.80
C PRO A 111 21.09 -23.90 19.61
N LEU A 112 21.07 -24.84 18.67
CA LEU A 112 21.89 -24.80 17.46
C LEU A 112 21.45 -23.67 16.50
N ILE A 113 20.15 -23.32 16.51
CA ILE A 113 19.61 -22.16 15.79
C ILE A 113 20.17 -20.87 16.39
N TYR A 114 20.20 -20.74 17.72
CA TYR A 114 20.73 -19.54 18.36
C TYR A 114 22.27 -19.46 18.28
N ALA A 115 22.97 -20.60 18.27
CA ALA A 115 24.44 -20.68 18.13
C ALA A 115 24.95 -20.42 16.69
N GLY A 116 24.05 -20.19 15.74
CA GLY A 116 24.41 -19.91 14.34
C GLY A 116 24.78 -21.16 13.52
N VAL A 117 24.45 -22.38 13.95
CA VAL A 117 24.85 -23.62 13.25
C VAL A 117 24.06 -23.84 11.94
N PRO A 118 24.72 -23.98 10.76
CA PRO A 118 24.05 -24.14 9.47
C PRO A 118 23.04 -25.31 9.41
N ALA A 119 21.97 -25.13 8.64
CA ALA A 119 20.80 -26.03 8.59
C ALA A 119 21.13 -27.52 8.51
N LYS A 120 21.93 -27.93 7.51
CA LYS A 120 22.33 -29.33 7.34
C LYS A 120 23.15 -29.88 8.51
N LEU A 121 23.96 -29.03 9.16
CA LEU A 121 24.81 -29.44 10.27
C LEU A 121 24.02 -29.55 11.58
N ARG A 122 23.08 -28.63 11.84
CA ARG A 122 22.22 -28.71 13.04
C ARG A 122 21.24 -29.87 12.98
N GLU A 123 20.65 -30.15 11.82
CA GLU A 123 19.77 -31.31 11.62
C GLU A 123 20.54 -32.62 11.86
N ARG A 124 21.76 -32.73 11.33
CA ARG A 124 22.63 -33.90 11.56
C ARG A 124 22.99 -34.07 13.05
N ARG A 125 23.42 -33.00 13.72
CA ARG A 125 23.73 -33.03 15.17
C ARG A 125 22.52 -33.35 16.03
N ALA A 126 21.37 -32.75 15.74
CA ALA A 126 20.13 -33.02 16.48
C ALA A 126 19.70 -34.48 16.32
N LYS A 127 19.85 -35.05 15.12
CA LYS A 127 19.64 -36.47 14.85
C LYS A 127 20.61 -37.35 15.65
N GLU A 128 21.92 -37.09 15.55
CA GLU A 128 22.98 -37.82 16.27
C GLU A 128 22.72 -37.82 17.79
N MET A 129 22.30 -36.69 18.38
CA MET A 129 21.96 -36.61 19.81
C MET A 129 20.68 -37.36 20.17
N LEU A 130 19.63 -37.30 19.33
CA LEU A 130 18.41 -38.06 19.55
C LEU A 130 18.63 -39.57 19.42
N GLU A 131 19.54 -40.00 18.54
CA GLU A 131 19.99 -41.39 18.44
C GLU A 131 20.78 -41.82 19.69
N ARG A 132 21.73 -41.01 20.19
CA ARG A 132 22.46 -41.26 21.46
C ARG A 132 21.54 -41.43 22.67
N VAL A 133 20.41 -40.73 22.74
CA VAL A 133 19.42 -40.89 23.82
C VAL A 133 18.31 -41.93 23.52
N GLY A 134 18.51 -42.79 22.51
CA GLY A 134 17.60 -43.89 22.20
C GLY A 134 16.23 -43.46 21.66
N LEU A 135 16.17 -42.37 20.88
CA LEU A 135 14.96 -41.81 20.27
C LEU A 135 14.99 -41.81 18.72
N HIS A 136 15.75 -42.73 18.12
CA HIS A 136 15.92 -42.86 16.66
C HIS A 136 14.60 -42.96 15.88
N ASP A 137 13.61 -43.70 16.38
CA ASP A 137 12.27 -43.83 15.76
C ASP A 137 11.32 -42.66 16.06
N LYS A 138 11.74 -41.69 16.89
CA LYS A 138 10.87 -40.67 17.48
C LYS A 138 11.21 -39.23 17.09
N LEU A 139 12.13 -39.04 16.14
CA LEU A 139 12.62 -37.73 15.65
C LEU A 139 11.50 -36.72 15.34
N HIS A 140 10.41 -37.17 14.71
CA HIS A 140 9.30 -36.33 14.27
C HIS A 140 8.04 -36.37 15.15
N HIS A 141 8.13 -36.95 16.35
CA HIS A 141 7.03 -36.91 17.32
C HIS A 141 7.00 -35.56 18.04
N PHE A 142 5.81 -35.02 18.24
CA PHE A 142 5.57 -33.84 19.08
C PHE A 142 5.61 -34.23 20.57
N PRO A 143 5.89 -33.31 21.51
CA PRO A 143 6.01 -33.64 22.93
C PRO A 143 4.76 -34.33 23.52
N ASN A 144 3.56 -33.93 23.07
CA ASN A 144 2.30 -34.57 23.45
C ASN A 144 2.12 -36.02 22.91
N GLN A 145 3.04 -36.51 22.07
CA GLN A 145 3.10 -37.89 21.56
C GLN A 145 4.24 -38.70 22.21
N LEU A 146 4.94 -38.13 23.20
CA LEU A 146 6.08 -38.73 23.90
C LEU A 146 5.76 -38.94 25.39
N SER A 147 6.21 -40.05 25.96
CA SER A 147 6.11 -40.28 27.41
C SER A 147 7.02 -39.31 28.19
N GLY A 148 6.77 -39.11 29.49
CA GLY A 148 7.58 -38.18 30.31
C GLY A 148 9.09 -38.45 30.23
N GLY A 149 9.51 -39.72 30.39
CA GLY A 149 10.91 -40.11 30.23
C GLY A 149 11.47 -39.91 28.81
N GLN A 150 10.64 -40.00 27.76
CA GLN A 150 11.05 -39.67 26.40
C GLN A 150 11.19 -38.15 26.20
N GLN A 151 10.24 -37.35 26.70
CA GLN A 151 10.33 -35.88 26.69
C GLN A 151 11.59 -35.40 27.45
N GLN A 152 11.91 -36.04 28.57
CA GLN A 152 13.12 -35.76 29.31
C GLN A 152 14.39 -36.08 28.50
N ARG A 153 14.42 -37.21 27.79
CA ARG A 153 15.52 -37.54 26.88
C ARG A 153 15.65 -36.56 25.72
N VAL A 154 14.55 -35.99 25.19
CA VAL A 154 14.59 -34.86 24.25
C VAL A 154 15.18 -33.60 24.90
N ALA A 155 14.79 -33.27 26.14
CA ALA A 155 15.33 -32.12 26.86
C ALA A 155 16.85 -32.26 27.16
N ILE A 156 17.30 -33.48 27.48
CA ILE A 156 18.71 -33.85 27.64
C ILE A 156 19.44 -33.71 26.30
N ALA A 157 18.95 -34.33 25.21
CA ALA A 157 19.54 -34.20 23.88
C ALA A 157 19.66 -32.74 23.43
N ARG A 158 18.65 -31.90 23.72
CA ARG A 158 18.66 -30.45 23.47
C ARG A 158 19.76 -29.75 24.28
N ALA A 159 19.86 -30.02 25.58
CA ALA A 159 20.87 -29.40 26.43
C ALA A 159 22.29 -29.72 25.98
N LEU A 160 22.50 -30.93 25.44
CA LEU A 160 23.79 -31.46 25.03
C LEU A 160 24.19 -31.12 23.60
N ALA A 161 23.23 -30.91 22.68
CA ALA A 161 23.50 -30.72 21.25
C ALA A 161 24.45 -29.54 20.93
N GLY A 162 24.44 -28.50 21.76
CA GLY A 162 25.35 -27.35 21.66
C GLY A 162 26.80 -27.63 22.04
N ASN A 163 27.11 -28.81 22.59
CA ASN A 163 28.37 -29.14 23.27
C ASN A 163 28.74 -28.11 24.36
N PRO A 164 27.87 -27.92 25.38
CA PRO A 164 28.10 -26.93 26.43
C PRO A 164 29.30 -27.29 27.30
N THR A 165 29.98 -26.27 27.83
CA THR A 165 31.11 -26.41 28.77
C THR A 165 30.66 -26.55 30.23
N MET A 166 29.38 -26.30 30.50
CA MET A 166 28.71 -26.46 31.79
C MET A 166 27.29 -27.02 31.55
N LEU A 167 26.93 -28.10 32.25
CA LEU A 167 25.57 -28.65 32.19
C LEU A 167 24.85 -28.39 33.51
N LEU A 168 23.75 -27.65 33.45
CA LEU A 168 22.89 -27.34 34.58
C LEU A 168 21.61 -28.16 34.50
N ALA A 169 21.32 -28.88 35.57
CA ALA A 169 20.18 -29.78 35.64
C ALA A 169 19.39 -29.54 36.94
N ASP A 170 18.17 -29.05 36.82
CA ASP A 170 17.24 -28.88 37.94
C ASP A 170 16.41 -30.18 38.07
N GLU A 171 16.67 -30.94 39.13
CA GLU A 171 16.07 -32.26 39.44
C GLU A 171 16.03 -33.31 38.28
N PRO A 172 17.17 -33.63 37.62
CA PRO A 172 17.21 -34.51 36.44
C PRO A 172 16.82 -35.97 36.66
N THR A 173 16.45 -36.37 37.87
CA THR A 173 16.00 -37.75 38.17
C THR A 173 14.62 -37.80 38.84
N GLY A 174 13.97 -36.65 39.11
CA GLY A 174 12.70 -36.60 39.85
C GLY A 174 11.51 -37.24 39.13
N ALA A 175 11.56 -37.31 37.79
CA ALA A 175 10.48 -37.83 36.93
C ALA A 175 10.80 -39.18 36.27
N LEU A 176 11.84 -39.89 36.72
CA LEU A 176 12.35 -41.12 36.09
C LEU A 176 12.20 -42.37 36.96
N ASP A 177 12.07 -43.51 36.29
CA ASP A 177 12.30 -44.84 36.85
C ASP A 177 13.81 -45.09 37.09
N GLN A 178 14.13 -46.08 37.95
CA GLN A 178 15.52 -46.35 38.36
C GLN A 178 16.44 -46.83 37.22
N GLU A 179 15.91 -47.39 36.12
CA GLU A 179 16.74 -47.82 34.99
C GLU A 179 17.06 -46.64 34.07
N THR A 180 16.05 -45.86 33.67
CA THR A 180 16.28 -44.66 32.84
C THR A 180 17.17 -43.64 33.57
N GLY A 181 17.02 -43.48 34.88
CA GLY A 181 17.88 -42.59 35.68
C GLY A 181 19.38 -42.95 35.62
N LYS A 182 19.71 -44.25 35.61
CA LYS A 182 21.10 -44.71 35.47
C LYS A 182 21.67 -44.44 34.07
N GLN A 183 20.87 -44.63 33.01
CA GLN A 183 21.30 -44.32 31.64
C GLN A 183 21.61 -42.83 31.44
N VAL A 184 20.78 -41.94 31.99
CA VAL A 184 21.02 -40.49 31.95
C VAL A 184 22.32 -40.12 32.68
N LEU A 185 22.56 -40.69 33.86
CA LEU A 185 23.80 -40.46 34.62
C LEU A 185 25.06 -41.03 33.91
N SER A 186 24.95 -42.14 33.16
CA SER A 186 26.08 -42.62 32.34
C SER A 186 26.40 -41.71 31.17
N LEU A 187 25.38 -41.12 30.52
CA LEU A 187 25.56 -40.18 29.41
C LEU A 187 26.27 -38.90 29.86
N PHE A 188 25.97 -38.38 31.06
CA PHE A 188 26.68 -37.22 31.62
C PHE A 188 28.18 -37.49 31.88
N ARG A 189 28.55 -38.74 32.22
CA ARG A 189 29.97 -39.10 32.41
C ARG A 189 30.74 -39.22 31.09
N GLU A 190 30.09 -39.73 30.05
CA GLU A 190 30.68 -39.85 28.70
C GLU A 190 31.01 -38.47 28.12
N ILE A 191 30.09 -37.52 28.24
CA ILE A 191 30.19 -36.19 27.60
C ILE A 191 31.24 -35.28 28.24
N ASN A 192 31.66 -35.54 29.48
CA ASN A 192 32.74 -34.79 30.15
C ASN A 192 34.11 -34.92 29.45
N SER A 193 34.23 -35.70 28.36
CA SER A 193 35.51 -36.04 27.72
C SER A 193 35.76 -35.40 26.33
N GLU A 194 34.81 -34.68 25.71
CA GLU A 194 34.84 -34.41 24.25
C GLU A 194 34.97 -32.93 23.79
N GLY A 195 35.36 -31.98 24.65
CA GLY A 195 35.21 -30.53 24.41
C GLY A 195 35.85 -29.95 23.13
N ARG A 196 35.03 -29.38 22.21
CA ARG A 196 35.39 -28.60 20.98
C ARG A 196 34.23 -27.70 20.48
N THR A 197 34.54 -26.52 19.89
CA THR A 197 33.54 -25.49 19.46
C THR A 197 33.92 -24.79 18.12
N VAL A 198 32.95 -24.52 17.22
CA VAL A 198 33.07 -23.65 15.99
C VAL A 198 31.70 -23.00 15.65
N ARG A 199 31.65 -21.84 14.97
CA ARG A 199 30.54 -20.82 14.93
C ARG A 199 30.14 -20.36 13.49
N ILE A 200 29.04 -19.55 13.38
CA ILE A 200 28.57 -18.66 12.26
C ILE A 200 27.55 -19.30 11.28
N SER A 201 26.38 -18.69 10.91
CA SER A 201 25.51 -17.59 11.42
C SER A 201 24.10 -17.66 10.75
N MET A 202 23.10 -16.79 11.09
CA MET A 202 21.68 -16.96 10.64
C MET A 202 20.82 -15.71 10.34
N LEU A 203 20.04 -15.79 9.25
CA LEU A 203 18.95 -14.85 8.89
C LEU A 203 17.71 -15.56 8.30
N ARG A 204 17.88 -16.71 7.62
CA ARG A 204 16.82 -17.44 6.90
C ARG A 204 15.82 -18.11 7.85
N GLU A 205 16.28 -18.47 9.04
CA GLU A 205 15.56 -19.21 10.06
C GLU A 205 14.41 -18.40 10.68
N SER A 206 14.62 -17.10 10.95
CA SER A 206 13.61 -16.22 11.54
C SER A 206 12.34 -16.15 10.67
N VAL A 207 12.52 -16.04 9.35
CA VAL A 207 11.40 -16.04 8.39
C VAL A 207 10.64 -17.36 8.42
N SER A 208 11.35 -18.49 8.42
CA SER A 208 10.73 -19.83 8.45
C SER A 208 9.91 -20.07 9.73
N MET A 209 10.38 -19.55 10.87
CA MET A 209 9.64 -19.65 12.14
C MET A 209 8.37 -18.81 12.14
N SER A 210 8.41 -17.56 11.65
CA SER A 210 7.23 -16.67 11.61
C SER A 210 6.14 -17.19 10.66
N VAL A 211 6.49 -17.71 9.48
CA VAL A 211 5.51 -18.31 8.54
C VAL A 211 4.78 -19.50 9.17
N ARG A 212 5.48 -20.35 9.91
CA ARG A 212 4.88 -21.53 10.56
C ARG A 212 3.95 -21.15 11.73
N ASN A 213 4.23 -20.05 12.44
CA ASN A 213 3.32 -19.51 13.46
C ASN A 213 1.99 -19.03 12.86
N ILE A 214 2.04 -18.29 11.75
CA ILE A 214 0.86 -17.76 11.04
C ILE A 214 -0.03 -18.92 10.56
N ALA A 215 0.56 -19.96 9.96
CA ALA A 215 -0.17 -21.11 9.43
C ALA A 215 -0.96 -21.91 10.49
N TYR A 216 -0.54 -21.86 11.76
CA TYR A 216 -1.18 -22.56 12.88
C TYR A 216 -2.38 -21.78 13.44
N ASN A 217 -2.27 -20.45 13.58
CA ASN A 217 -3.28 -19.60 14.21
C ASN A 217 -4.29 -19.00 13.19
N ARG A 218 -4.77 -19.80 12.23
CA ARG A 218 -5.50 -19.35 11.03
C ARG A 218 -6.62 -18.33 11.27
N MET A 219 -7.53 -18.61 12.22
CA MET A 219 -8.66 -17.71 12.52
C MET A 219 -8.19 -16.34 13.00
N ARG A 220 -7.22 -16.31 13.91
CA ARG A 220 -6.62 -15.07 14.42
C ARG A 220 -5.92 -14.29 13.31
N SER A 221 -5.10 -14.97 12.51
CA SER A 221 -4.41 -14.34 11.38
C SER A 221 -5.41 -13.77 10.37
N PHE A 222 -6.51 -14.46 10.09
CA PHE A 222 -7.59 -13.94 9.23
C PHE A 222 -8.21 -12.64 9.80
N LEU A 223 -8.65 -12.63 11.06
CA LEU A 223 -9.20 -11.40 11.68
C LEU A 223 -8.19 -10.24 11.71
N THR A 224 -6.91 -10.54 11.96
CA THR A 224 -5.83 -9.52 11.96
C THR A 224 -5.68 -8.85 10.60
N VAL A 225 -5.75 -9.67 9.53
CA VAL A 225 -5.50 -9.25 8.16
C VAL A 225 -6.74 -8.59 7.53
N LEU A 226 -7.94 -8.92 8.00
CA LEU A 226 -9.21 -8.38 7.49
C LEU A 226 -9.28 -6.84 7.52
N GLY A 227 -8.87 -6.20 8.63
CA GLY A 227 -8.88 -4.73 8.72
C GLY A 227 -7.95 -4.05 7.70
N ILE A 228 -6.82 -4.69 7.41
CA ILE A 228 -5.84 -4.23 6.40
C ILE A 228 -6.39 -4.46 5.00
N ILE A 229 -7.00 -5.63 4.74
CA ILE A 229 -7.66 -5.92 3.47
C ILE A 229 -8.70 -4.83 3.18
N ILE A 230 -9.59 -4.52 4.13
CA ILE A 230 -10.64 -3.51 3.94
C ILE A 230 -10.04 -2.13 3.65
N GLY A 231 -9.05 -1.69 4.43
CA GLY A 231 -8.40 -0.38 4.22
C GLY A 231 -7.65 -0.28 2.88
N VAL A 232 -6.89 -1.32 2.50
CA VAL A 232 -6.17 -1.34 1.21
C VAL A 232 -7.12 -1.50 0.02
N THR A 233 -8.20 -2.28 0.17
CA THR A 233 -9.27 -2.37 -0.82
C THR A 233 -9.89 -0.99 -1.06
N ALA A 234 -10.26 -0.29 0.02
CA ALA A 234 -10.91 1.02 -0.07
C ALA A 234 -10.01 2.08 -0.71
N ILE A 235 -8.74 2.20 -0.28
CA ILE A 235 -7.83 3.23 -0.84
C ILE A 235 -7.54 2.99 -2.33
N ILE A 236 -7.31 1.73 -2.74
CA ILE A 236 -7.04 1.40 -4.14
C ILE A 236 -8.31 1.57 -4.97
N ALA A 237 -9.47 1.15 -4.46
CA ALA A 237 -10.73 1.28 -5.17
C ALA A 237 -11.07 2.75 -5.44
N LEU A 238 -11.03 3.59 -4.39
CA LEU A 238 -11.35 5.02 -4.46
C LEU A 238 -10.40 5.76 -5.40
N ILE A 239 -9.08 5.62 -5.25
CA ILE A 239 -8.12 6.37 -6.07
C ILE A 239 -8.18 5.90 -7.54
N THR A 240 -8.33 4.59 -7.80
CA THR A 240 -8.43 4.07 -9.18
C THR A 240 -9.72 4.56 -9.85
N ILE A 241 -10.85 4.56 -9.15
CA ILE A 241 -12.12 5.11 -9.66
C ILE A 241 -11.99 6.61 -9.96
N VAL A 242 -11.49 7.41 -9.03
CA VAL A 242 -11.33 8.87 -9.23
C VAL A 242 -10.35 9.16 -10.38
N SER A 243 -9.25 8.41 -10.48
CA SER A 243 -8.28 8.54 -11.58
C SER A 243 -8.87 8.16 -12.94
N GLY A 244 -9.73 7.14 -13.00
CA GLY A 244 -10.46 6.77 -14.22
C GLY A 244 -11.43 7.87 -14.66
N VAL A 245 -12.27 8.35 -13.75
CA VAL A 245 -13.23 9.45 -14.01
C VAL A 245 -12.51 10.73 -14.42
N THR A 246 -11.45 11.12 -13.68
CA THR A 246 -10.61 12.28 -14.04
C THR A 246 -10.02 12.12 -15.43
N GLY A 247 -9.44 10.95 -15.73
CA GLY A 247 -8.82 10.69 -17.01
C GLY A 247 -9.79 10.67 -18.20
N GLN A 248 -11.07 10.35 -17.97
CA GLN A 248 -12.12 10.48 -18.99
C GLN A 248 -12.52 11.95 -19.19
N ILE A 249 -12.81 12.66 -18.09
CA ILE A 249 -13.17 14.09 -18.13
C ILE A 249 -12.07 14.90 -18.82
N SER A 250 -10.80 14.70 -18.46
CA SER A 250 -9.67 15.39 -19.10
C SER A 250 -9.64 15.14 -20.61
N SER A 251 -9.86 13.91 -21.09
CA SER A 251 -9.90 13.64 -22.54
C SER A 251 -11.12 14.24 -23.24
N GLU A 252 -12.28 14.34 -22.58
CA GLU A 252 -13.45 15.04 -23.12
C GLU A 252 -13.16 16.55 -23.26
N PHE A 253 -12.52 17.16 -22.26
CA PHE A 253 -12.14 18.59 -22.29
C PHE A 253 -10.97 18.91 -23.23
N GLU A 254 -9.98 18.02 -23.39
CA GLU A 254 -8.92 18.17 -24.40
C GLU A 254 -9.52 18.27 -25.82
N SER A 255 -10.60 17.52 -26.09
CA SER A 255 -11.31 17.57 -27.37
C SER A 255 -12.06 18.88 -27.64
N LEU A 256 -12.33 19.69 -26.59
CA LEU A 256 -12.93 21.03 -26.73
C LEU A 256 -11.90 22.12 -27.11
N GLY A 257 -10.63 21.76 -27.21
CA GLY A 257 -9.55 22.58 -27.77
C GLY A 257 -8.73 23.34 -26.73
N ALA A 258 -7.57 22.78 -26.35
CA ALA A 258 -6.52 23.56 -25.70
C ALA A 258 -6.06 24.69 -26.64
N GLY A 259 -6.03 25.94 -26.15
CA GLY A 259 -5.78 27.12 -27.00
C GLY A 259 -7.02 27.85 -27.52
N LYS A 260 -8.22 27.57 -26.96
CA LYS A 260 -9.48 28.24 -27.31
C LYS A 260 -9.97 29.18 -26.20
N LEU A 261 -10.28 30.42 -26.58
CA LEU A 261 -11.00 31.40 -25.77
C LEU A 261 -12.41 31.60 -26.34
N SER A 262 -13.44 31.36 -25.53
CA SER A 262 -14.84 31.57 -25.92
C SER A 262 -15.29 32.96 -25.50
N VAL A 263 -15.68 33.81 -26.45
CA VAL A 263 -16.18 35.16 -26.19
C VAL A 263 -17.69 35.21 -26.37
N SER A 264 -18.39 35.71 -25.35
CA SER A 264 -19.80 36.12 -25.46
C SER A 264 -19.88 37.64 -25.39
N ALA A 265 -20.41 38.26 -26.44
CA ALA A 265 -20.62 39.70 -26.55
C ALA A 265 -22.11 40.01 -26.48
N ARG A 266 -22.59 40.41 -25.30
CA ARG A 266 -23.98 40.86 -25.08
C ARG A 266 -24.21 42.28 -25.60
N GLY A 267 -23.14 43.06 -25.68
CA GLY A 267 -23.14 44.41 -26.23
C GLY A 267 -23.95 45.40 -25.40
N THR A 268 -24.42 46.44 -26.09
CA THR A 268 -25.17 47.57 -25.54
C THR A 268 -26.28 48.00 -26.50
N LEU A 269 -27.19 48.87 -26.04
CA LEU A 269 -28.20 49.51 -26.91
C LEU A 269 -27.61 50.30 -28.10
N LEU A 270 -26.34 50.72 -28.03
CA LEU A 270 -25.65 51.44 -29.11
C LEU A 270 -24.81 50.52 -30.01
N LYS A 271 -24.38 49.37 -29.49
CA LYS A 271 -23.60 48.35 -30.20
C LYS A 271 -24.01 46.97 -29.69
N PRO A 272 -25.03 46.32 -30.29
CA PRO A 272 -25.64 45.09 -29.74
C PRO A 272 -24.76 43.83 -29.84
N GLY A 273 -23.60 43.92 -30.51
CA GLY A 273 -22.61 42.86 -30.59
C GLY A 273 -21.44 43.30 -31.45
N LEU A 274 -20.63 42.35 -31.90
CA LEU A 274 -19.44 42.60 -32.71
C LEU A 274 -19.78 42.69 -34.20
N THR A 275 -19.08 43.57 -34.91
CA THR A 275 -19.16 43.80 -36.35
C THR A 275 -17.99 43.12 -37.06
N GLU A 276 -18.08 42.85 -38.37
CA GLU A 276 -17.01 42.17 -39.12
C GLU A 276 -15.61 42.82 -38.93
N GLY A 277 -15.53 44.16 -38.87
CA GLY A 277 -14.28 44.88 -38.59
C GLY A 277 -13.75 44.72 -37.16
N ASP A 278 -14.61 44.42 -36.18
CA ASP A 278 -14.18 44.03 -34.84
C ASP A 278 -13.49 42.65 -34.88
N LEU A 279 -13.99 41.70 -35.69
CA LEU A 279 -13.33 40.40 -35.86
C LEU A 279 -11.97 40.52 -36.55
N GLU A 280 -11.83 41.40 -37.55
CA GLU A 280 -10.51 41.67 -38.16
C GLU A 280 -9.53 42.27 -37.14
N THR A 281 -10.02 43.12 -36.24
CA THR A 281 -9.20 43.70 -35.16
C THR A 281 -8.78 42.65 -34.13
N ILE A 282 -9.69 41.74 -33.72
CA ILE A 282 -9.36 40.61 -32.82
C ILE A 282 -8.39 39.63 -33.49
N ALA A 283 -8.57 39.36 -34.78
CA ALA A 283 -7.68 38.49 -35.56
C ALA A 283 -6.28 39.07 -35.80
N ALA A 284 -6.09 40.38 -35.54
CA ALA A 284 -4.81 41.08 -35.67
C ALA A 284 -4.05 41.24 -34.34
N LEU A 285 -4.59 40.76 -33.22
CA LEU A 285 -3.87 40.70 -31.94
C LEU A 285 -2.68 39.74 -32.02
N ASP A 286 -1.62 40.00 -31.24
CA ASP A 286 -0.46 39.10 -31.24
C ASP A 286 -0.88 37.70 -30.79
N ASN A 287 -0.24 36.69 -31.36
CA ASN A 287 -0.44 35.28 -31.01
C ASN A 287 -1.85 34.70 -31.26
N VAL A 288 -2.79 35.42 -31.88
CA VAL A 288 -4.08 34.88 -32.34
C VAL A 288 -3.89 34.14 -33.68
N SER A 289 -4.26 32.86 -33.71
CA SER A 289 -4.14 31.98 -34.91
C SER A 289 -5.42 31.97 -35.78
N GLY A 290 -6.50 32.53 -35.27
CA GLY A 290 -7.73 32.77 -36.01
C GLY A 290 -8.92 33.08 -35.12
N VAL A 291 -9.99 33.59 -35.73
CA VAL A 291 -11.26 33.89 -35.07
C VAL A 291 -12.39 33.16 -35.82
N SER A 292 -13.30 32.53 -35.08
CA SER A 292 -14.42 31.76 -35.60
C SER A 292 -15.74 32.32 -35.03
N PRO A 293 -16.48 33.16 -35.77
CA PRO A 293 -17.81 33.63 -35.33
C PRO A 293 -18.81 32.48 -35.22
N SER A 294 -19.79 32.67 -34.33
CA SER A 294 -20.91 31.77 -34.11
C SER A 294 -22.23 32.54 -34.26
N VAL A 295 -23.05 32.15 -35.22
CA VAL A 295 -24.40 32.68 -35.41
C VAL A 295 -25.36 31.48 -35.42
N SER A 296 -26.22 31.35 -34.40
CA SER A 296 -27.17 30.24 -34.30
C SER A 296 -28.62 30.71 -34.46
N SER A 297 -29.44 29.91 -35.15
CA SER A 297 -30.88 30.15 -35.29
C SER A 297 -31.61 28.86 -35.65
N THR A 298 -32.91 28.77 -35.38
CA THR A 298 -33.75 27.66 -35.84
C THR A 298 -34.41 28.04 -37.15
N VAL A 299 -34.40 27.15 -38.15
CA VAL A 299 -34.96 27.41 -39.47
C VAL A 299 -35.83 26.26 -39.97
N VAL A 300 -36.80 26.60 -40.82
CA VAL A 300 -37.59 25.62 -41.58
C VAL A 300 -36.85 25.35 -42.89
N ALA A 301 -36.65 24.08 -43.23
CA ALA A 301 -36.13 23.70 -44.54
C ALA A 301 -36.95 22.62 -45.25
N LYS A 302 -36.87 22.66 -46.58
CA LYS A 302 -37.56 21.73 -47.46
C LYS A 302 -36.64 21.30 -48.61
N SER A 303 -36.55 19.99 -48.83
CA SER A 303 -35.92 19.40 -50.01
C SER A 303 -36.99 18.95 -51.02
N GLU A 304 -36.57 18.28 -52.09
CA GLU A 304 -37.47 17.56 -53.00
C GLU A 304 -38.14 16.33 -52.31
N TYR A 305 -37.50 15.79 -51.26
CA TYR A 305 -37.86 14.50 -50.67
C TYR A 305 -38.53 14.60 -49.28
N GLY A 306 -38.46 15.77 -48.63
CA GLY A 306 -39.03 15.99 -47.30
C GLY A 306 -38.99 17.46 -46.86
N TRP A 307 -39.50 17.74 -45.67
CA TRP A 307 -39.40 19.04 -45.01
C TRP A 307 -39.28 18.86 -43.50
N ASP A 308 -38.86 19.93 -42.83
CA ASP A 308 -38.52 19.96 -41.42
C ASP A 308 -38.67 21.39 -40.89
N ASP A 309 -39.17 21.58 -39.68
CA ASP A 309 -39.41 22.88 -39.06
C ASP A 309 -38.46 23.25 -37.91
N GLU A 310 -37.64 22.31 -37.41
CA GLU A 310 -36.75 22.52 -36.26
C GLU A 310 -35.26 22.26 -36.56
N ILE A 311 -34.75 22.76 -37.69
CA ILE A 311 -33.32 22.60 -38.04
C ILE A 311 -32.46 23.65 -37.33
N SER A 312 -31.38 23.21 -36.70
CA SER A 312 -30.33 24.09 -36.17
C SER A 312 -29.46 24.65 -37.29
N LEU A 313 -29.63 25.93 -37.61
CA LEU A 313 -28.76 26.68 -38.52
C LEU A 313 -27.57 27.27 -37.74
N GLU A 314 -26.36 26.95 -38.18
CA GLU A 314 -25.12 27.58 -37.69
C GLU A 314 -24.38 28.34 -38.80
N GLY A 315 -24.13 29.62 -38.57
CA GLY A 315 -23.19 30.44 -39.33
C GLY A 315 -21.77 30.26 -38.80
N ARG A 316 -20.86 29.75 -39.64
CA ARG A 316 -19.43 29.55 -39.34
C ARG A 316 -18.55 30.14 -40.46
N ASN A 317 -17.24 30.31 -40.20
CA ASN A 317 -16.26 30.71 -41.21
C ASN A 317 -15.31 29.56 -41.60
N GLU A 318 -14.32 29.83 -42.45
CA GLU A 318 -13.28 28.87 -42.85
C GLU A 318 -12.34 28.50 -41.69
N THR A 319 -12.13 29.40 -40.73
CA THR A 319 -11.30 29.15 -39.55
C THR A 319 -11.91 28.07 -38.64
N TYR A 320 -13.24 28.04 -38.48
CA TYR A 320 -13.93 26.94 -37.78
C TYR A 320 -13.53 25.55 -38.33
N PHE A 321 -13.54 25.39 -39.65
CA PHE A 321 -13.17 24.12 -40.29
C PHE A 321 -11.66 23.86 -40.26
N ARG A 322 -10.82 24.90 -40.35
CA ARG A 322 -9.35 24.78 -40.22
C ARG A 322 -8.91 24.32 -38.84
N MET A 323 -9.62 24.74 -37.79
CA MET A 323 -9.31 24.37 -36.40
C MET A 323 -9.93 23.04 -35.99
N ASN A 324 -10.79 22.45 -36.83
CA ASN A 324 -11.48 21.19 -36.60
C ASN A 324 -11.33 20.29 -37.84
N ASP A 325 -10.09 19.95 -38.17
CA ASP A 325 -9.76 19.12 -39.34
C ASP A 325 -10.48 17.76 -39.28
N GLY A 326 -11.00 17.32 -40.43
CA GLY A 326 -11.75 16.06 -40.54
C GLY A 326 -13.26 16.14 -40.26
N LEU A 327 -13.81 17.28 -39.82
CA LEU A 327 -15.26 17.46 -39.63
C LEU A 327 -16.09 17.12 -40.89
N VAL A 328 -15.58 17.45 -42.08
CA VAL A 328 -16.30 17.24 -43.35
C VAL A 328 -15.89 15.91 -43.97
N LYS A 329 -16.71 14.87 -43.73
CA LYS A 329 -16.51 13.49 -44.21
C LYS A 329 -16.68 13.35 -45.72
N ARG A 330 -17.54 14.16 -46.33
CA ARG A 330 -17.82 14.13 -47.79
C ARG A 330 -18.01 15.55 -48.33
N GLY A 331 -17.55 15.80 -49.56
CA GLY A 331 -17.65 17.12 -50.20
C GLY A 331 -16.50 18.04 -49.79
N ARG A 332 -16.79 19.32 -49.54
CA ARG A 332 -15.80 20.34 -49.14
C ARG A 332 -16.26 21.16 -47.94
N ALA A 333 -15.30 21.68 -47.17
CA ALA A 333 -15.55 22.71 -46.18
C ALA A 333 -15.94 24.06 -46.81
N LEU A 334 -16.48 24.96 -45.99
CA LEU A 334 -16.67 26.36 -46.35
C LEU A 334 -15.31 27.06 -46.41
N ASN A 335 -15.11 27.91 -47.40
CA ASN A 335 -13.89 28.68 -47.60
C ASN A 335 -14.17 30.19 -47.57
N ARG A 336 -13.11 31.01 -47.57
CA ARG A 336 -13.23 32.47 -47.48
C ARG A 336 -14.03 33.08 -48.64
N LEU A 337 -13.92 32.55 -49.87
CA LEU A 337 -14.71 33.02 -51.02
C LEU A 337 -16.21 32.78 -50.83
N ASP A 338 -16.61 31.71 -50.12
CA ASP A 338 -18.02 31.46 -49.80
C ASP A 338 -18.58 32.56 -48.88
N MET A 339 -17.75 33.10 -47.97
CA MET A 339 -18.07 34.20 -47.05
C MET A 339 -18.14 35.53 -47.82
N ASP A 340 -17.07 35.86 -48.55
CA ASP A 340 -16.88 37.12 -49.27
C ASP A 340 -17.98 37.33 -50.34
N ALA A 341 -18.32 36.28 -51.07
CA ALA A 341 -19.38 36.32 -52.09
C ALA A 341 -20.79 36.00 -51.53
N GLN A 342 -20.94 35.85 -50.20
CA GLN A 342 -22.19 35.51 -49.51
C GLN A 342 -22.96 34.34 -50.17
N THR A 343 -22.21 33.30 -50.55
CA THR A 343 -22.77 32.23 -51.37
C THR A 343 -23.81 31.43 -50.57
N ARG A 344 -24.88 31.01 -51.26
CA ARG A 344 -25.91 30.15 -50.67
C ARG A 344 -25.50 28.69 -50.79
N VAL A 345 -24.47 28.33 -50.03
CA VAL A 345 -23.99 26.96 -49.88
C VAL A 345 -24.16 26.51 -48.45
N CYS A 346 -24.27 25.20 -48.24
CA CYS A 346 -24.42 24.62 -46.91
C CYS A 346 -23.70 23.29 -46.75
N ILE A 347 -23.44 22.94 -45.49
CA ILE A 347 -22.96 21.64 -45.06
C ILE A 347 -24.03 21.09 -44.11
N VAL A 348 -24.42 19.83 -44.28
CA VAL A 348 -25.44 19.18 -43.44
C VAL A 348 -24.80 18.08 -42.61
N ASP A 349 -25.36 17.77 -41.44
CA ASP A 349 -24.95 16.60 -40.68
C ASP A 349 -25.53 15.28 -41.25
N GLY A 350 -25.14 14.17 -40.63
CA GLY A 350 -25.60 12.84 -41.02
C GLY A 350 -27.07 12.55 -40.69
N ALA A 351 -27.72 13.29 -39.81
CA ALA A 351 -29.12 13.09 -39.42
C ALA A 351 -30.05 13.83 -40.40
N LEU A 352 -29.80 15.13 -40.60
CA LEU A 352 -30.49 15.97 -41.56
C LEU A 352 -30.34 15.42 -42.99
N ALA A 353 -29.17 14.89 -43.35
CA ALA A 353 -28.97 14.19 -44.62
C ALA A 353 -29.89 12.95 -44.76
N LYS A 354 -30.02 12.11 -43.72
CA LYS A 354 -30.89 10.92 -43.74
C LYS A 354 -32.36 11.28 -43.81
N LYS A 355 -32.79 12.37 -43.16
CA LYS A 355 -34.18 12.85 -43.12
C LYS A 355 -34.61 13.53 -44.41
N LEU A 356 -33.82 14.48 -44.93
CA LEU A 356 -34.19 15.29 -46.09
C LEU A 356 -33.68 14.76 -47.43
N PHE A 357 -32.79 13.76 -47.46
CA PHE A 357 -32.27 13.16 -48.68
C PHE A 357 -32.27 11.62 -48.59
N PHE A 358 -33.35 11.04 -48.05
CA PHE A 358 -33.46 9.60 -47.84
C PHE A 358 -33.21 8.79 -49.13
N GLY A 359 -32.15 7.98 -49.13
CA GLY A 359 -31.75 7.15 -50.27
C GLY A 359 -31.09 7.90 -51.45
N VAL A 360 -30.81 9.19 -51.31
CA VAL A 360 -30.20 10.05 -52.35
C VAL A 360 -28.93 10.71 -51.80
N ASP A 361 -27.91 10.90 -52.64
CA ASP A 361 -26.73 11.66 -52.25
C ASP A 361 -27.09 13.16 -52.09
N PRO A 362 -26.94 13.77 -50.90
CA PRO A 362 -27.26 15.19 -50.70
C PRO A 362 -26.31 16.12 -51.45
N LEU A 363 -25.09 15.70 -51.80
CA LEU A 363 -24.09 16.58 -52.41
C LEU A 363 -24.56 17.16 -53.75
N ASN A 364 -24.34 18.47 -53.93
CA ASN A 364 -24.79 19.29 -55.05
C ASN A 364 -26.32 19.37 -55.22
N ARG A 365 -27.12 18.89 -54.25
CA ARG A 365 -28.57 19.08 -54.23
C ARG A 365 -28.94 20.39 -53.54
N THR A 366 -30.15 20.85 -53.83
CA THR A 366 -30.68 22.11 -53.32
C THR A 366 -31.63 21.90 -52.16
N LEU A 367 -31.52 22.75 -51.15
CA LEU A 367 -32.38 22.83 -49.98
C LEU A 367 -33.01 24.23 -49.91
N LEU A 368 -34.33 24.33 -49.75
CA LEU A 368 -35.04 25.59 -49.57
C LEU A 368 -35.15 25.91 -48.07
N VAL A 369 -34.49 26.96 -47.60
CA VAL A 369 -34.48 27.38 -46.19
C VAL A 369 -35.06 28.79 -46.07
N ASN A 370 -36.12 28.96 -45.28
CA ASN A 370 -36.84 30.24 -45.13
C ASN A 370 -37.12 30.97 -46.48
N GLY A 371 -37.42 30.21 -47.54
CA GLY A 371 -37.68 30.75 -48.89
C GLY A 371 -36.44 31.00 -49.76
N HIS A 372 -35.23 30.70 -49.29
CA HIS A 372 -33.98 30.83 -50.03
C HIS A 372 -33.36 29.46 -50.38
N THR A 373 -32.96 29.28 -51.63
CA THR A 373 -32.31 28.04 -52.08
C THR A 373 -30.82 28.05 -51.73
N PHE A 374 -30.38 27.00 -51.01
CA PHE A 374 -28.99 26.68 -50.70
C PHE A 374 -28.56 25.41 -51.43
N THR A 375 -27.27 25.30 -51.79
CA THR A 375 -26.69 24.09 -52.37
C THR A 375 -25.82 23.36 -51.35
N VAL A 376 -26.05 22.07 -51.14
CA VAL A 376 -25.24 21.25 -50.24
C VAL A 376 -23.87 20.99 -50.87
N VAL A 377 -22.80 21.47 -50.23
CA VAL A 377 -21.41 21.31 -50.69
C VAL A 377 -20.60 20.34 -49.83
N GLY A 378 -21.11 19.95 -48.65
CA GLY A 378 -20.46 19.00 -47.76
C GLY A 378 -21.44 18.27 -46.84
N VAL A 379 -20.96 17.16 -46.26
CA VAL A 379 -21.65 16.40 -45.21
C VAL A 379 -20.67 16.15 -44.07
N LEU A 380 -21.09 16.40 -42.83
CA LEU A 380 -20.28 16.16 -41.63
C LEU A 380 -20.07 14.65 -41.38
N SER A 381 -19.06 14.30 -40.60
CA SER A 381 -18.88 12.94 -40.11
C SER A 381 -19.98 12.56 -39.11
N ASP A 382 -20.55 11.34 -39.22
CA ASP A 382 -21.39 10.77 -38.15
C ASP A 382 -20.61 10.60 -36.82
N ASP A 383 -19.27 10.60 -36.90
CA ASP A 383 -18.28 10.56 -35.81
C ASP A 383 -17.82 11.96 -35.35
N SER A 384 -18.26 13.07 -35.96
CA SER A 384 -17.99 14.39 -35.36
C SER A 384 -18.65 14.39 -34.00
N ASN A 385 -17.86 14.61 -32.94
CA ASN A 385 -18.29 14.58 -31.55
C ASN A 385 -19.76 14.98 -31.43
N ARG A 386 -20.59 14.05 -30.95
CA ARG A 386 -21.87 14.43 -30.34
C ARG A 386 -21.46 15.25 -29.13
N ASP A 387 -21.30 16.56 -29.31
CA ASP A 387 -20.83 17.45 -28.26
C ASP A 387 -21.76 17.23 -27.08
N VAL A 388 -21.24 16.61 -26.02
CA VAL A 388 -22.06 16.29 -24.84
C VAL A 388 -22.63 17.59 -24.27
N MET A 389 -21.89 18.69 -24.46
CA MET A 389 -22.33 20.06 -24.25
C MET A 389 -23.50 20.49 -25.17
N SER A 390 -23.49 20.22 -26.48
CA SER A 390 -24.59 20.59 -27.37
C SER A 390 -25.86 19.80 -27.05
N GLN A 391 -25.73 18.52 -26.71
CA GLN A 391 -26.86 17.67 -26.31
C GLN A 391 -27.40 18.04 -24.92
N ALA A 392 -26.53 18.41 -23.97
CA ALA A 392 -26.92 18.90 -22.64
C ALA A 392 -27.55 20.32 -22.69
N MET A 393 -27.19 21.14 -23.68
CA MET A 393 -27.72 22.48 -23.90
C MET A 393 -28.94 22.51 -24.84
N GLY A 394 -29.48 21.36 -25.23
CA GLY A 394 -30.72 21.26 -26.02
C GLY A 394 -30.57 21.55 -27.52
N GLY A 395 -29.37 21.40 -28.08
CA GLY A 395 -29.18 21.42 -29.53
C GLY A 395 -29.88 20.22 -30.19
N GLY A 396 -30.76 20.49 -31.16
CA GLY A 396 -31.49 19.46 -31.91
C GLY A 396 -30.56 18.53 -32.67
N ASP A 397 -31.03 17.29 -32.92
CA ASP A 397 -30.27 16.23 -33.60
C ASP A 397 -29.97 16.53 -35.10
N GLU A 398 -30.44 17.66 -35.65
CA GLU A 398 -30.40 18.00 -37.09
C GLU A 398 -29.80 19.39 -37.34
N LYS A 399 -28.58 19.43 -37.87
CA LYS A 399 -27.74 20.62 -38.03
C LYS A 399 -27.37 20.94 -39.48
N MET A 400 -27.43 22.23 -39.80
CA MET A 400 -27.05 22.82 -41.08
C MET A 400 -26.07 23.97 -40.87
N ILE A 401 -24.85 23.86 -41.40
CA ILE A 401 -23.84 24.93 -41.36
C ILE A 401 -23.84 25.72 -42.67
N VAL A 402 -23.80 27.05 -42.58
CA VAL A 402 -23.71 27.99 -43.71
C VAL A 402 -22.61 29.05 -43.45
N PRO A 403 -22.18 29.82 -44.46
CA PRO A 403 -21.32 30.98 -44.23
C PRO A 403 -21.94 31.94 -43.21
N TYR A 404 -21.18 32.38 -42.20
CA TYR A 404 -21.72 33.25 -41.14
C TYR A 404 -22.29 34.57 -41.70
N THR A 405 -21.67 35.14 -42.75
CA THR A 405 -22.16 36.32 -43.47
C THR A 405 -23.56 36.08 -44.08
N THR A 406 -23.78 34.87 -44.61
CA THR A 406 -25.09 34.42 -45.11
C THR A 406 -26.08 34.16 -43.97
N ALA A 407 -25.64 33.63 -42.82
CA ALA A 407 -26.49 33.42 -41.63
C ALA A 407 -27.00 34.74 -41.04
N LEU A 408 -26.13 35.73 -40.84
CA LEU A 408 -26.48 37.08 -40.37
C LEU A 408 -27.59 37.69 -41.24
N ARG A 409 -27.43 37.59 -42.56
CA ARG A 409 -28.41 38.08 -43.53
C ARG A 409 -29.73 37.29 -43.53
N LEU A 410 -29.68 35.97 -43.31
CA LEU A 410 -30.86 35.10 -43.27
C LEU A 410 -31.69 35.30 -41.99
N THR A 411 -31.02 35.58 -40.87
CA THR A 411 -31.64 35.85 -39.56
C THR A 411 -32.04 37.31 -39.36
N GLY A 412 -31.57 38.21 -40.22
CA GLY A 412 -31.78 39.66 -40.08
C GLY A 412 -30.94 40.30 -38.97
N THR A 413 -29.92 39.61 -38.47
CA THR A 413 -29.02 40.10 -37.42
C THR A 413 -27.81 40.81 -38.03
N ALA A 414 -27.51 42.01 -37.55
CA ALA A 414 -26.39 42.82 -38.05
C ALA A 414 -25.13 42.76 -37.15
N HIS A 415 -25.08 41.80 -36.22
CA HIS A 415 -24.03 41.70 -35.20
C HIS A 415 -23.81 40.25 -34.77
N ILE A 416 -22.61 39.98 -34.27
CA ILE A 416 -22.17 38.68 -33.75
C ILE A 416 -22.09 38.76 -32.23
N SER A 417 -22.81 37.87 -31.54
CA SER A 417 -22.88 37.81 -30.06
C SER A 417 -22.01 36.71 -29.46
N SER A 418 -21.42 35.84 -30.28
CA SER A 418 -20.52 34.78 -29.84
C SER A 418 -19.46 34.49 -30.90
N LEU A 419 -18.22 34.31 -30.45
CA LEU A 419 -17.11 33.88 -31.28
C LEU A 419 -16.09 33.10 -30.47
N ASP A 420 -15.32 32.28 -31.16
CA ASP A 420 -14.17 31.56 -30.62
C ASP A 420 -12.88 32.24 -31.12
N VAL A 421 -11.98 32.60 -30.21
CA VAL A 421 -10.61 33.04 -30.54
C VAL A 421 -9.67 31.88 -30.32
N HIS A 422 -8.86 31.57 -31.33
CA HIS A 422 -7.85 30.51 -31.27
C HIS A 422 -6.47 31.12 -31.09
N VAL A 423 -5.68 30.54 -30.20
CA VAL A 423 -4.35 30.99 -29.81
C VAL A 423 -3.28 30.11 -30.46
N ALA A 424 -2.21 30.70 -30.97
CA ALA A 424 -1.13 29.98 -31.66
C ALA A 424 -0.16 29.28 -30.69
N ASP A 425 0.20 29.96 -29.61
CA ASP A 425 1.10 29.48 -28.55
C ASP A 425 0.39 29.63 -27.20
N THR A 426 -0.04 28.50 -26.63
CA THR A 426 -0.80 28.48 -25.37
C THR A 426 0.03 29.00 -24.18
N THR A 427 1.36 29.02 -24.26
CA THR A 427 2.21 29.56 -23.18
C THR A 427 2.06 31.07 -22.98
N LYS A 428 1.37 31.75 -23.90
CA LYS A 428 1.03 33.19 -23.81
C LYS A 428 -0.45 33.43 -23.56
N MET A 429 -1.24 32.40 -23.22
CA MET A 429 -2.71 32.49 -23.09
C MET A 429 -3.15 33.69 -22.26
N ASP A 430 -2.59 33.88 -21.05
CA ASP A 430 -2.94 34.99 -20.15
C ASP A 430 -2.78 36.37 -20.82
N ARG A 431 -1.71 36.57 -21.59
CA ARG A 431 -1.50 37.83 -22.32
C ARG A 431 -2.51 38.04 -23.44
N VAL A 432 -2.90 36.96 -24.12
CA VAL A 432 -3.93 37.04 -25.16
C VAL A 432 -5.31 37.30 -24.55
N VAL A 433 -5.57 36.81 -23.33
CA VAL A 433 -6.78 37.19 -22.57
C VAL A 433 -6.73 38.69 -22.23
N ASP A 434 -5.64 39.19 -21.65
CA ASP A 434 -5.47 40.62 -21.34
C ASP A 434 -5.67 41.50 -22.60
N ASP A 435 -4.94 41.22 -23.69
CA ASP A 435 -5.03 41.97 -24.95
C ASP A 435 -6.43 41.91 -25.60
N LEU A 436 -7.12 40.78 -25.47
CA LEU A 436 -8.49 40.58 -25.98
C LEU A 436 -9.52 41.33 -25.14
N GLU A 437 -9.43 41.27 -23.82
CA GLU A 437 -10.30 42.04 -22.92
C GLU A 437 -10.10 43.55 -23.14
N ASP A 438 -8.86 44.01 -23.28
CA ASP A 438 -8.55 45.42 -23.55
C ASP A 438 -9.09 45.89 -24.92
N ALA A 439 -9.07 45.01 -25.93
CA ALA A 439 -9.68 45.27 -27.24
C ALA A 439 -11.22 45.34 -27.14
N LEU A 440 -11.86 44.36 -26.49
CA LEU A 440 -13.32 44.31 -26.30
C LEU A 440 -13.82 45.51 -25.46
N TYR A 441 -13.09 45.88 -24.41
CA TYR A 441 -13.37 47.05 -23.57
C TYR A 441 -13.44 48.33 -24.41
N ARG A 442 -12.46 48.55 -25.29
CA ARG A 442 -12.46 49.69 -26.23
C ARG A 442 -13.60 49.58 -27.25
N MET A 443 -13.83 48.39 -27.81
CA MET A 443 -14.90 48.13 -28.80
C MET A 443 -16.31 48.40 -28.28
N PHE A 444 -16.57 48.22 -26.99
CA PHE A 444 -17.86 48.47 -26.34
C PHE A 444 -17.95 49.82 -25.61
N ASN A 445 -17.06 50.77 -25.93
CA ASN A 445 -17.02 52.12 -25.37
C ASN A 445 -16.74 52.15 -23.86
N TYR A 446 -15.75 51.38 -23.42
CA TYR A 446 -15.27 51.32 -22.03
C TYR A 446 -16.34 50.83 -21.05
N LYS A 447 -17.07 49.78 -21.45
CA LYS A 447 -18.03 49.05 -20.61
C LYS A 447 -17.65 47.58 -20.48
N ASP A 448 -17.33 47.20 -19.26
CA ASP A 448 -16.92 45.87 -18.81
C ASP A 448 -18.09 44.87 -18.72
N ASP A 449 -19.31 45.34 -18.43
CA ASP A 449 -20.52 44.49 -18.30
C ASP A 449 -21.09 43.93 -19.62
N THR A 450 -20.41 44.16 -20.74
CA THR A 450 -20.94 43.95 -22.10
C THR A 450 -20.43 42.69 -22.80
N TYR A 451 -19.36 42.08 -22.28
CA TYR A 451 -18.77 40.86 -22.80
C TYR A 451 -18.34 39.90 -21.68
N THR A 452 -17.95 38.70 -22.05
CA THR A 452 -17.34 37.70 -21.16
C THR A 452 -16.39 36.85 -21.96
N VAL A 453 -15.15 36.71 -21.51
CA VAL A 453 -14.15 35.80 -22.08
C VAL A 453 -14.02 34.59 -21.16
N ILE A 454 -14.07 33.39 -21.72
CA ILE A 454 -13.93 32.13 -20.97
C ILE A 454 -12.73 31.37 -21.53
N ASN A 455 -11.71 31.18 -20.68
CA ASN A 455 -10.59 30.29 -20.94
C ASN A 455 -10.92 28.86 -20.47
N MET A 456 -10.83 27.88 -21.38
CA MET A 456 -11.08 26.47 -21.06
C MET A 456 -9.99 25.88 -20.14
N GLU A 457 -8.77 26.41 -20.19
CA GLU A 457 -7.64 25.94 -19.38
C GLU A 457 -7.82 26.27 -17.89
N SER A 458 -8.28 27.48 -17.57
CA SER A 458 -8.60 27.86 -16.18
C SER A 458 -9.75 27.03 -15.58
N LEU A 459 -10.69 26.57 -16.41
CA LEU A 459 -11.75 25.65 -16.01
C LEU A 459 -11.17 24.26 -15.71
N LEU A 460 -10.31 23.73 -16.61
CA LEU A 460 -9.57 22.49 -16.40
C LEU A 460 -8.76 22.50 -15.10
N ASP A 461 -8.01 23.57 -14.82
CA ASP A 461 -7.23 23.71 -13.58
C ASP A 461 -8.12 23.77 -12.33
N THR A 462 -9.26 24.45 -12.41
CA THR A 462 -10.25 24.48 -11.33
C THR A 462 -10.81 23.08 -11.07
N MET A 463 -11.12 22.32 -12.13
CA MET A 463 -11.57 20.92 -12.01
C MET A 463 -10.48 20.00 -11.44
N ASN A 464 -9.26 20.08 -11.94
CA ASN A 464 -8.11 19.33 -11.42
C ASN A 464 -7.86 19.62 -9.93
N THR A 465 -8.01 20.88 -9.52
CA THR A 465 -7.90 21.30 -8.12
C THR A 465 -9.02 20.69 -7.26
N MET A 466 -10.27 20.72 -7.72
CA MET A 466 -11.39 20.07 -7.03
C MET A 466 -11.19 18.54 -6.90
N LEU A 467 -10.80 17.87 -7.98
CA LEU A 467 -10.53 16.42 -8.01
C LEU A 467 -9.36 16.04 -7.10
N SER A 468 -8.32 16.87 -7.04
CA SER A 468 -7.19 16.71 -6.10
C SER A 468 -7.64 16.83 -4.64
N MET A 469 -8.45 17.85 -4.30
CA MET A 469 -9.00 17.99 -2.95
C MET A 469 -9.90 16.81 -2.54
N MET A 470 -10.76 16.33 -3.46
CA MET A 470 -11.57 15.12 -3.24
C MET A 470 -10.69 13.88 -3.02
N THR A 471 -9.64 13.71 -3.83
CA THR A 471 -8.69 12.60 -3.70
C THR A 471 -7.97 12.64 -2.36
N ALA A 472 -7.51 13.81 -1.91
CA ALA A 472 -6.85 13.99 -0.62
C ALA A 472 -7.79 13.67 0.56
N MET A 473 -9.05 14.10 0.50
CA MET A 473 -10.06 13.79 1.52
C MET A 473 -10.33 12.28 1.60
N LEU A 474 -10.52 11.61 0.46
CA LEU A 474 -10.75 10.16 0.40
C LEU A 474 -9.53 9.36 0.87
N ALA A 475 -8.32 9.77 0.49
CA ALA A 475 -7.07 9.19 0.99
C ALA A 475 -6.93 9.36 2.52
N GLY A 476 -7.34 10.49 3.08
CA GLY A 476 -7.39 10.73 4.52
C GLY A 476 -8.32 9.75 5.25
N ILE A 477 -9.55 9.58 4.76
CA ILE A 477 -10.53 8.62 5.31
C ILE A 477 -9.99 7.18 5.24
N ALA A 478 -9.43 6.78 4.08
CA ALA A 478 -8.88 5.44 3.92
C ALA A 478 -7.63 5.20 4.79
N SER A 479 -6.83 6.24 5.06
CA SER A 479 -5.69 6.19 5.98
C SER A 479 -6.13 5.90 7.43
N ILE A 480 -7.26 6.49 7.87
CA ILE A 480 -7.86 6.19 9.19
C ILE A 480 -8.29 4.72 9.26
N ALA A 481 -8.93 4.19 8.21
CA ALA A 481 -9.31 2.77 8.15
C ALA A 481 -8.07 1.85 8.28
N LEU A 482 -6.95 2.21 7.64
CA LEU A 482 -5.71 1.44 7.77
C LEU A 482 -5.09 1.53 9.18
N LEU A 483 -5.16 2.69 9.84
CA LEU A 483 -4.71 2.86 11.23
C LEU A 483 -5.51 1.98 12.20
N VAL A 484 -6.84 1.88 12.01
CA VAL A 484 -7.69 0.96 12.80
C VAL A 484 -7.27 -0.50 12.57
N GLY A 485 -6.96 -0.88 11.32
CA GLY A 485 -6.35 -2.18 11.01
C GLY A 485 -5.02 -2.41 11.73
N GLY A 486 -4.14 -1.40 11.75
CA GLY A 486 -2.86 -1.42 12.47
C GLY A 486 -2.99 -1.62 13.98
N ILE A 487 -3.93 -0.92 14.62
CA ILE A 487 -4.26 -1.11 16.04
C ILE A 487 -4.74 -2.54 16.29
N GLY A 488 -5.51 -3.12 15.36
CA GLY A 488 -5.89 -4.53 15.35
C GLY A 488 -4.69 -5.48 15.39
N ILE A 489 -3.69 -5.25 14.53
CA ILE A 489 -2.42 -6.00 14.54
C ILE A 489 -1.76 -5.89 15.92
N MET A 490 -1.59 -4.68 16.45
CA MET A 490 -0.90 -4.46 17.72
C MET A 490 -1.57 -5.22 18.87
N ASN A 491 -2.89 -5.12 19.00
CA ASN A 491 -3.63 -5.78 20.08
C ASN A 491 -3.56 -7.30 19.98
N ILE A 492 -3.74 -7.85 18.77
CA ILE A 492 -3.67 -9.31 18.55
C ILE A 492 -2.23 -9.84 18.78
N MET A 493 -1.21 -9.07 18.40
CA MET A 493 0.19 -9.39 18.67
C MET A 493 0.51 -9.33 20.17
N LEU A 494 -0.01 -8.35 20.92
CA LEU A 494 0.14 -8.30 22.39
C LEU A 494 -0.46 -9.54 23.06
N VAL A 495 -1.67 -9.96 22.66
CA VAL A 495 -2.30 -11.21 23.14
C VAL A 495 -1.46 -12.44 22.75
N SER A 496 -0.90 -12.46 21.54
CA SER A 496 -0.03 -13.57 21.10
C SER A 496 1.32 -13.60 21.84
N VAL A 497 1.80 -12.47 22.36
CA VAL A 497 2.99 -12.43 23.23
C VAL A 497 2.66 -12.99 24.61
N THR A 498 1.53 -12.59 25.20
CA THR A 498 1.11 -13.09 26.53
C THR A 498 0.84 -14.59 26.53
N GLU A 499 0.20 -15.13 25.49
CA GLU A 499 -0.02 -16.59 25.35
C GLU A 499 1.26 -17.39 25.11
N ARG A 500 2.30 -16.78 24.52
CA ARG A 500 3.57 -17.45 24.19
C ARG A 500 4.69 -17.09 25.17
N THR A 501 4.36 -16.51 26.33
CA THR A 501 5.33 -16.05 27.34
C THR A 501 6.32 -17.16 27.70
N ALA A 502 5.83 -18.36 28.05
CA ALA A 502 6.64 -19.54 28.34
C ALA A 502 7.55 -19.97 27.18
N GLU A 503 7.05 -19.92 25.94
CA GLU A 503 7.87 -20.23 24.75
C GLU A 503 9.01 -19.23 24.57
N ILE A 504 8.76 -17.94 24.81
CA ILE A 504 9.76 -16.87 24.71
C ILE A 504 10.81 -17.03 25.82
N GLY A 505 10.38 -17.31 27.05
CA GLY A 505 11.26 -17.56 28.20
C GLY A 505 12.26 -18.69 27.93
N LEU A 506 11.75 -19.82 27.42
CA LEU A 506 12.59 -20.95 27.02
C LEU A 506 13.60 -20.57 25.93
N ARG A 507 13.18 -19.86 24.88
CA ARG A 507 14.10 -19.46 23.79
C ARG A 507 15.22 -18.58 24.31
N LYS A 508 14.92 -17.57 25.14
CA LYS A 508 15.94 -16.71 25.78
C LYS A 508 16.86 -17.51 26.70
N ALA A 509 16.32 -18.51 27.41
CA ALA A 509 17.12 -19.41 28.26
C ALA A 509 18.09 -20.28 27.45
N LEU A 510 17.69 -20.77 26.28
CA LEU A 510 18.52 -21.50 25.31
C LEU A 510 19.47 -20.58 24.50
N GLY A 511 19.64 -19.32 24.90
CA GLY A 511 20.59 -18.38 24.30
C GLY A 511 20.05 -17.52 23.15
N ALA A 512 18.74 -17.48 22.90
CA ALA A 512 18.18 -16.53 21.93
C ALA A 512 18.40 -15.08 22.37
N GLU A 513 18.93 -14.26 21.46
CA GLU A 513 19.17 -12.84 21.73
C GLU A 513 17.85 -12.04 21.73
N PRO A 514 17.72 -10.96 22.53
CA PRO A 514 16.53 -10.11 22.52
C PRO A 514 16.19 -9.58 21.11
N GLY A 515 17.20 -9.22 20.32
CA GLY A 515 17.02 -8.77 18.94
C GLY A 515 16.47 -9.85 17.99
N GLN A 516 16.86 -11.11 18.18
CA GLN A 516 16.33 -12.23 17.39
C GLN A 516 14.85 -12.48 17.68
N ILE A 517 14.44 -12.41 18.97
CA ILE A 517 13.04 -12.48 19.38
C ILE A 517 12.24 -11.31 18.80
N GLN A 518 12.74 -10.07 18.91
CA GLN A 518 12.09 -8.89 18.35
C GLN A 518 11.92 -9.01 16.83
N LEU A 519 12.97 -9.41 16.12
CA LEU A 519 12.96 -9.60 14.66
C LEU A 519 11.94 -10.66 14.23
N GLN A 520 11.80 -11.76 14.96
CA GLN A 520 10.81 -12.80 14.67
C GLN A 520 9.37 -12.25 14.69
N PHE A 521 8.99 -11.54 15.76
CA PHE A 521 7.65 -10.95 15.90
C PHE A 521 7.41 -9.82 14.89
N LEU A 522 8.43 -9.02 14.57
CA LEU A 522 8.32 -7.96 13.56
C LEU A 522 8.15 -8.53 12.14
N ILE A 523 8.81 -9.65 11.83
CA ILE A 523 8.59 -10.40 10.59
C ILE A 523 7.18 -11.02 10.57
N GLU A 524 6.67 -11.53 11.71
CA GLU A 524 5.31 -12.07 11.81
C GLU A 524 4.25 -10.99 11.49
N SER A 525 4.38 -9.77 12.03
CA SER A 525 3.46 -8.66 11.71
C SER A 525 3.64 -8.10 10.30
N PHE A 526 4.87 -7.99 9.80
CA PHE A 526 5.15 -7.54 8.43
C PHE A 526 4.55 -8.48 7.39
N ILE A 527 4.75 -9.80 7.52
CA ILE A 527 4.21 -10.80 6.57
C ILE A 527 2.67 -10.76 6.58
N LEU A 528 2.02 -10.66 7.74
CA LEU A 528 0.57 -10.52 7.84
C LEU A 528 0.08 -9.25 7.12
N SER A 529 0.74 -8.11 7.32
CA SER A 529 0.34 -6.84 6.72
C SER A 529 0.59 -6.76 5.22
N LEU A 530 1.69 -7.36 4.74
CA LEU A 530 1.97 -7.47 3.31
C LEU A 530 0.95 -8.38 2.62
N LEU A 531 0.61 -9.53 3.22
CA LEU A 531 -0.40 -10.44 2.68
C LEU A 531 -1.79 -9.79 2.66
N GLY A 532 -2.15 -9.00 3.68
CA GLY A 532 -3.36 -8.18 3.69
C GLY A 532 -3.37 -7.10 2.62
N GLY A 533 -2.22 -6.43 2.39
CA GLY A 533 -2.06 -5.45 1.33
C GLY A 533 -2.22 -6.04 -0.06
N VAL A 534 -1.60 -7.20 -0.32
CA VAL A 534 -1.72 -7.89 -1.62
C VAL A 534 -3.16 -8.35 -1.88
N ILE A 535 -3.84 -8.96 -0.90
CA ILE A 535 -5.24 -9.36 -1.04
C ILE A 535 -6.14 -8.12 -1.23
N GLY A 536 -5.92 -7.07 -0.44
CA GLY A 536 -6.64 -5.81 -0.58
C GLY A 536 -6.42 -5.12 -1.94
N ALA A 537 -5.23 -5.25 -2.52
CA ALA A 537 -4.96 -4.74 -3.86
C ALA A 537 -5.69 -5.52 -4.95
N VAL A 538 -5.71 -6.86 -4.88
CA VAL A 538 -6.48 -7.70 -5.82
C VAL A 538 -7.98 -7.39 -5.73
N LEU A 539 -8.52 -7.27 -4.51
CA LEU A 539 -9.93 -6.92 -4.30
C LEU A 539 -10.25 -5.49 -4.72
N GLY A 540 -9.38 -4.52 -4.42
CA GLY A 540 -9.55 -3.11 -4.80
C GLY A 540 -9.58 -2.93 -6.32
N VAL A 541 -8.63 -3.55 -7.03
CA VAL A 541 -8.60 -3.59 -8.50
C VAL A 541 -9.85 -4.28 -9.07
N GLY A 542 -10.26 -5.41 -8.50
CA GLY A 542 -11.47 -6.12 -8.94
C GLY A 542 -12.75 -5.30 -8.76
N ILE A 543 -12.89 -4.59 -7.62
CA ILE A 543 -14.03 -3.70 -7.37
C ILE A 543 -14.02 -2.50 -8.31
N SER A 544 -12.87 -1.86 -8.54
CA SER A 544 -12.76 -0.76 -9.53
C SER A 544 -13.10 -1.20 -10.94
N TYR A 545 -12.70 -2.41 -11.34
CA TYR A 545 -13.05 -2.96 -12.65
C TYR A 545 -14.57 -3.17 -12.79
N VAL A 546 -15.20 -3.82 -11.80
CA VAL A 546 -16.66 -4.00 -11.78
C VAL A 546 -17.39 -2.66 -11.79
N PHE A 547 -16.89 -1.66 -11.06
CA PHE A 547 -17.46 -0.32 -11.01
C PHE A 547 -17.35 0.43 -12.35
N ALA A 548 -16.19 0.37 -13.01
CA ALA A 548 -15.99 0.97 -14.33
C ALA A 548 -16.94 0.36 -15.38
N VAL A 549 -17.02 -0.98 -15.42
CA VAL A 549 -17.96 -1.70 -16.31
C VAL A 549 -19.43 -1.36 -16.01
N ALA A 550 -19.80 -1.19 -14.73
CA ALA A 550 -21.18 -0.88 -14.34
C ALA A 550 -21.63 0.55 -14.72
N ILE A 551 -20.71 1.49 -14.85
CA ILE A 551 -20.99 2.89 -15.23
C ILE A 551 -20.71 3.12 -16.73
N GLY A 552 -19.99 2.22 -17.39
CA GLY A 552 -19.62 2.33 -18.80
C GLY A 552 -18.41 3.24 -19.02
N THR A 553 -17.51 3.35 -18.05
CA THR A 553 -16.28 4.16 -18.13
C THR A 553 -15.04 3.31 -18.39
N ASP A 554 -13.99 3.92 -18.94
CA ASP A 554 -12.72 3.25 -19.19
C ASP A 554 -12.01 2.85 -17.87
N PHE A 555 -11.69 1.57 -17.75
CA PHE A 555 -10.90 1.08 -16.62
C PHE A 555 -9.40 1.45 -16.78
N ARG A 556 -8.96 2.48 -16.06
CA ARG A 556 -7.53 2.88 -16.00
C ARG A 556 -6.90 2.45 -14.66
N LEU A 557 -5.96 1.51 -14.71
CA LEU A 557 -5.28 0.98 -13.52
C LEU A 557 -4.27 1.99 -12.93
N SER A 558 -4.51 2.45 -11.70
CA SER A 558 -3.57 3.33 -10.99
C SER A 558 -2.47 2.53 -10.28
N LEU A 559 -1.32 2.35 -10.95
CA LEU A 559 -0.13 1.70 -10.34
C LEU A 559 0.35 2.45 -9.09
N MET A 560 0.22 3.78 -9.06
CA MET A 560 0.54 4.60 -7.88
C MET A 560 -0.36 4.27 -6.69
N ALA A 561 -1.67 4.06 -6.90
CA ALA A 561 -2.59 3.66 -5.84
C ALA A 561 -2.22 2.30 -5.23
N ILE A 562 -1.84 1.33 -6.07
CA ILE A 562 -1.41 0.00 -5.62
C ILE A 562 -0.10 0.09 -4.82
N GLY A 563 0.90 0.81 -5.35
CA GLY A 563 2.18 1.01 -4.68
C GLY A 563 2.02 1.70 -3.32
N LEU A 564 1.19 2.74 -3.26
CA LEU A 564 0.89 3.47 -2.03
C LEU A 564 0.13 2.58 -1.03
N GLY A 565 -0.93 1.89 -1.45
CA GLY A 565 -1.73 1.02 -0.58
C GLY A 565 -0.93 -0.15 0.04
N VAL A 566 -0.14 -0.86 -0.78
CA VAL A 566 0.69 -1.98 -0.32
C VAL A 566 1.92 -1.50 0.47
N GLY A 567 2.56 -0.40 0.05
CA GLY A 567 3.69 0.20 0.78
C GLY A 567 3.27 0.77 2.14
N PHE A 568 2.07 1.34 2.24
CA PHE A 568 1.52 1.84 3.49
C PHE A 568 1.10 0.69 4.42
N SER A 569 0.54 -0.41 3.89
CA SER A 569 0.27 -1.62 4.70
C SER A 569 1.55 -2.24 5.25
N ALA A 570 2.59 -2.40 4.42
CA ALA A 570 3.90 -2.87 4.87
C ALA A 570 4.47 -2.01 6.02
N SER A 571 4.35 -0.67 5.89
CA SER A 571 4.77 0.28 6.93
C SER A 571 3.97 0.13 8.24
N VAL A 572 2.64 0.01 8.16
CA VAL A 572 1.76 -0.22 9.31
C VAL A 572 2.13 -1.52 10.05
N GLY A 573 2.45 -2.59 9.32
CA GLY A 573 2.88 -3.87 9.89
C GLY A 573 4.17 -3.79 10.72
N ILE A 574 5.09 -2.90 10.34
CA ILE A 574 6.32 -2.62 11.08
C ILE A 574 6.03 -1.76 12.32
N ILE A 575 5.34 -0.63 12.14
CA ILE A 575 5.07 0.35 13.21
C ILE A 575 4.28 -0.28 14.35
N PHE A 576 3.15 -0.92 14.05
CA PHE A 576 2.28 -1.53 15.06
C PHE A 576 2.78 -2.89 15.57
N GLY A 577 3.66 -3.55 14.82
CA GLY A 577 4.35 -4.77 15.27
C GLY A 577 5.51 -4.52 16.23
N TRP A 578 6.13 -3.34 16.17
CA TRP A 578 7.35 -3.02 16.94
C TRP A 578 7.14 -3.02 18.46
N ALA A 579 6.05 -2.40 18.96
CA ALA A 579 5.80 -2.34 20.40
C ALA A 579 5.53 -3.73 21.04
N PRO A 580 4.67 -4.60 20.46
CA PRO A 580 4.55 -6.00 20.90
C PRO A 580 5.89 -6.77 20.83
N ALA A 581 6.64 -6.63 19.74
CA ALA A 581 7.92 -7.31 19.54
C ALA A 581 8.97 -6.88 20.59
N ARG A 582 9.02 -5.58 20.92
CA ARG A 582 9.90 -5.03 21.98
C ARG A 582 9.45 -5.45 23.38
N LYS A 583 8.15 -5.61 23.62
CA LYS A 583 7.63 -6.19 24.87
C LYS A 583 8.09 -7.64 25.03
N ALA A 584 8.01 -8.45 23.97
CA ALA A 584 8.47 -9.84 23.96
C ALA A 584 9.98 -9.96 24.19
N SER A 585 10.80 -9.15 23.53
CA SER A 585 12.27 -9.21 23.69
C SER A 585 12.72 -8.88 25.12
N ASN A 586 11.98 -8.02 25.82
CA ASN A 586 12.33 -7.53 27.15
C ASN A 586 11.88 -8.45 28.31
N LEU A 587 11.12 -9.51 28.04
CA LEU A 587 10.69 -10.47 29.07
C LEU A 587 11.91 -11.10 29.80
N ASN A 588 11.86 -11.17 31.12
CA ASN A 588 12.83 -11.93 31.91
C ASN A 588 12.59 -13.43 31.65
N PRO A 589 13.62 -14.24 31.29
CA PRO A 589 13.45 -15.68 31.06
C PRO A 589 12.80 -16.42 32.23
N ILE A 590 13.09 -16.01 33.47
CA ILE A 590 12.64 -16.70 34.69
C ILE A 590 11.16 -16.47 34.94
N ASP A 591 10.73 -15.20 34.92
CA ASP A 591 9.32 -14.84 35.10
C ASP A 591 8.46 -15.43 33.98
N ALA A 592 9.03 -15.49 32.76
CA ALA A 592 8.40 -16.10 31.61
C ALA A 592 8.27 -17.62 31.73
N LEU A 593 9.23 -18.31 32.36
CA LEU A 593 9.18 -19.75 32.62
C LEU A 593 8.32 -20.13 33.83
N ARG A 594 8.16 -19.23 34.81
CA ARG A 594 7.29 -19.40 35.99
C ARG A 594 5.80 -19.13 35.73
N SER A 595 5.47 -18.50 34.61
CA SER A 595 4.09 -18.21 34.18
C SER A 595 3.56 -19.25 33.17
N ALA A 596 4.23 -20.39 33.07
CA ALA A 596 3.95 -21.51 32.15
C ALA A 596 2.97 -22.53 32.75
#